data_AF-A0A9W8E7P8-F1
#
_entry.id   AF-A0A9W8E7P8-F1
#
_cell.length_a   1.000
_cell.length_b   1.000
_cell.length_c   1.000
_cell.angle_alpha   90.00
_cell.angle_beta   90.00
_cell.angle_gamma   90.00
#
_symmetry.space_group_name_H-M   'P 1'
#
loop_
_entity.id
_entity.type
_entity.pdbx_description
1 polymer ?
#
loop_
_entity_poly.entity_id
_entity_poly.type
_entity_poly.pdbx_seq_one_letter_code
_entity_poly.pdbx_strand_id
1 'polypeptide(L)'
;MAMEKPASISADDVRTAKAEVLSQIAPIKIEDVLIGQYGPSADGKEGGYTDDATVPNGSITPTYAAMVLFINNDRWKGVPIIMKAGKAMDEAKVEVRIQFKDVPDSLHDRISRNEFVARVGPTEAIYLKMMNKRPGLVSEPVISELDLSYRRRYSQAKIPEAYEALILEVLNGDQSHFIREDELDIAWQIFTPLLHELERKEVKPRTYEFGTRGPEGADDFLQKYGYKRRQQEYHWPEDLGKPAEQVAKEYQDKEQ
;
A
#
# COMPACT_ATOMS: atom_id res chain seq x y z
N MET A 1 -0.53 3.69 11.43
CA MET A 1 0.81 4.03 10.89
C MET A 1 1.35 5.35 11.41
N ALA A 2 0.54 6.41 11.43
CA ALA A 2 1.06 7.76 11.70
C ALA A 2 0.80 8.31 13.11
N MET A 3 0.01 7.63 13.93
CA MET A 3 -0.29 8.00 15.32
C MET A 3 0.98 8.19 16.16
N GLU A 4 0.93 9.12 17.11
CA GLU A 4 1.92 9.20 18.17
C GLU A 4 1.86 7.98 19.09
N LYS A 5 2.89 7.80 19.93
CA LYS A 5 2.85 6.76 20.94
C LYS A 5 1.69 7.04 21.91
N PRO A 6 0.70 6.13 22.03
CA PRO A 6 -0.41 6.34 22.95
C PRO A 6 0.06 6.27 24.42
N ALA A 7 -0.71 6.86 25.33
CA ALA A 7 -0.40 6.88 26.76
C ALA A 7 -0.35 5.47 27.37
N SER A 8 -1.22 4.57 26.87
CA SER A 8 -1.18 3.14 27.17
C SER A 8 -1.69 2.32 25.98
N ILE A 9 -1.81 1.00 26.16
CA ILE A 9 -2.44 0.10 25.18
C ILE A 9 -3.96 0.03 25.34
N SER A 10 -4.56 0.87 26.19
CA SER A 10 -6.02 0.91 26.35
C SER A 10 -6.69 1.35 25.03
N ALA A 11 -7.88 0.80 24.76
CA ALA A 11 -8.64 1.13 23.56
C ALA A 11 -8.87 2.64 23.40
N ASP A 12 -9.12 3.36 24.49
CA ASP A 12 -9.35 4.80 24.46
C ASP A 12 -8.09 5.60 24.14
N ASP A 13 -6.93 5.22 24.70
CA ASP A 13 -5.67 5.91 24.42
C ASP A 13 -5.21 5.68 22.98
N VAL A 14 -5.38 4.45 22.46
CA VAL A 14 -5.05 4.12 21.07
C VAL A 14 -5.96 4.90 20.10
N ARG A 15 -7.27 4.92 20.35
CA ARG A 15 -8.24 5.65 19.50
C ARG A 15 -8.03 7.15 19.55
N THR A 16 -7.69 7.69 20.72
CA THR A 16 -7.37 9.12 20.86
C THR A 16 -6.14 9.50 20.04
N ALA A 17 -5.06 8.72 20.10
CA ALA A 17 -3.86 8.97 19.28
C ALA A 17 -4.15 8.85 17.76
N LYS A 18 -5.10 8.00 17.34
CA LYS A 18 -5.56 7.91 15.95
C LYS A 18 -6.35 9.15 15.53
N ALA A 19 -7.34 9.54 16.32
CA ALA A 19 -8.18 10.72 16.06
C ALA A 19 -7.34 12.02 16.00
N GLU A 20 -6.38 12.18 16.91
CA GLU A 20 -5.46 13.32 16.93
C GLU A 20 -4.70 13.45 15.60
N VAL A 21 -4.18 12.34 15.06
CA VAL A 21 -3.47 12.39 13.78
C VAL A 21 -4.39 12.65 12.61
N LEU A 22 -5.61 12.09 12.59
CA LEU A 22 -6.60 12.41 11.57
C LEU A 22 -6.94 13.90 11.58
N SER A 23 -7.07 14.51 12.76
CA SER A 23 -7.40 15.94 12.91
C SER A 23 -6.34 16.88 12.35
N GLN A 24 -5.11 16.38 12.16
CA GLN A 24 -3.97 17.13 11.63
C GLN A 24 -3.84 17.00 10.10
N ILE A 25 -4.71 16.24 9.45
CA ILE A 25 -4.75 16.10 7.99
C ILE A 25 -5.68 17.17 7.42
N ALA A 26 -5.15 18.01 6.53
CA ALA A 26 -5.97 18.97 5.81
C ALA A 26 -6.87 18.26 4.78
N PRO A 27 -8.06 18.79 4.45
CA PRO A 27 -8.87 18.25 3.37
C PRO A 27 -8.10 18.11 2.06
N ILE A 28 -8.31 16.99 1.37
CA ILE A 28 -7.55 16.64 0.18
C ILE A 28 -7.97 17.55 -0.98
N LYS A 29 -6.99 18.10 -1.67
CA LYS A 29 -7.22 18.93 -2.85
C LYS A 29 -7.21 18.09 -4.11
N ILE A 30 -7.98 18.50 -5.11
CA ILE A 30 -8.05 17.79 -6.40
C ILE A 30 -6.71 17.72 -7.15
N GLU A 31 -5.81 18.67 -6.91
CA GLU A 31 -4.45 18.70 -7.49
C GLU A 31 -3.51 17.63 -6.92
N ASP A 32 -3.84 17.10 -5.74
CA ASP A 32 -3.13 16.03 -5.04
C ASP A 32 -3.82 14.67 -5.24
N VAL A 33 -4.63 14.54 -6.30
CA VAL A 33 -5.37 13.33 -6.62
C VAL A 33 -5.27 13.00 -8.11
N LEU A 34 -5.07 11.73 -8.41
CA LEU A 34 -5.17 11.16 -9.74
C LEU A 34 -6.20 10.03 -9.71
N ILE A 35 -7.29 10.20 -10.46
CA ILE A 35 -8.35 9.20 -10.62
C ILE A 35 -8.28 8.49 -11.95
N GLY A 36 -8.69 7.22 -11.97
CA GLY A 36 -8.77 6.40 -13.17
C GLY A 36 -9.99 5.50 -13.20
N GLN A 37 -10.32 5.02 -14.38
CA GLN A 37 -11.40 4.06 -14.64
C GLN A 37 -10.90 2.97 -15.59
N TYR A 38 -11.08 1.70 -15.27
CA TYR A 38 -10.57 0.63 -16.11
C TYR A 38 -11.38 0.51 -17.41
N GLY A 39 -10.67 0.38 -18.52
CA GLY A 39 -11.17 -0.04 -19.81
C GLY A 39 -10.96 -1.55 -20.03
N PRO A 40 -11.29 -2.04 -21.22
CA PRO A 40 -11.11 -3.46 -21.56
C PRO A 40 -9.64 -3.89 -21.49
N SER A 41 -9.40 -5.19 -21.38
CA SER A 41 -8.05 -5.75 -21.47
C SER A 41 -7.49 -5.62 -22.90
N ALA A 42 -6.16 -5.58 -23.03
CA ALA A 42 -5.49 -5.51 -24.33
C ALA A 42 -5.82 -6.69 -25.27
N ASP A 43 -6.15 -7.86 -24.70
CA ASP A 43 -6.55 -9.05 -25.45
C ASP A 43 -8.07 -9.13 -25.70
N GLY A 44 -8.84 -8.15 -25.23
CA GLY A 44 -10.29 -8.04 -25.41
C GLY A 44 -11.12 -9.08 -24.66
N LYS A 45 -10.52 -9.87 -23.77
CA LYS A 45 -11.25 -10.90 -23.00
C LYS A 45 -12.05 -10.32 -21.84
N GLU A 46 -11.50 -9.30 -21.19
CA GLU A 46 -12.15 -8.62 -20.07
C GLU A 46 -12.70 -7.27 -20.55
N GLY A 47 -13.95 -6.99 -20.19
CA GLY A 47 -14.60 -5.71 -20.48
C GLY A 47 -14.13 -4.57 -19.57
N GLY A 48 -14.39 -3.33 -20.00
CA GLY A 48 -14.21 -2.13 -19.20
C GLY A 48 -15.34 -1.93 -18.19
N TYR A 49 -15.17 -0.95 -17.29
CA TYR A 49 -16.17 -0.64 -16.25
C TYR A 49 -17.53 -0.26 -16.84
N THR A 50 -17.53 0.48 -17.95
CA THR A 50 -18.75 0.92 -18.64
C THR A 50 -19.39 -0.15 -19.52
N ASP A 51 -18.74 -1.32 -19.68
CA ASP A 51 -19.30 -2.44 -20.44
C ASP A 51 -20.23 -3.31 -19.56
N ASP A 52 -20.20 -3.12 -18.23
CA ASP A 52 -21.10 -3.77 -17.29
C ASP A 52 -22.53 -3.20 -17.43
N ALA A 53 -23.50 -4.07 -17.69
CA ALA A 53 -24.90 -3.70 -17.91
C ALA A 53 -25.57 -3.04 -16.69
N THR A 54 -25.00 -3.19 -15.49
CA THR A 54 -25.47 -2.53 -14.26
C THR A 54 -24.94 -1.11 -14.09
N VAL A 55 -23.94 -0.71 -14.89
CA VAL A 55 -23.31 0.60 -14.82
C VAL A 55 -24.02 1.58 -15.76
N PRO A 56 -24.38 2.80 -15.29
CA PRO A 56 -24.98 3.80 -16.16
C PRO A 56 -24.08 4.20 -17.34
N ASN A 57 -24.68 4.38 -18.51
CA ASN A 57 -23.98 4.87 -19.70
C ASN A 57 -23.29 6.21 -19.41
N GLY A 58 -21.99 6.29 -19.72
CA GLY A 58 -21.19 7.50 -19.50
C GLY A 58 -20.78 7.73 -18.04
N SER A 59 -20.87 6.72 -17.16
CA SER A 59 -20.42 6.81 -15.77
C SER A 59 -18.97 7.27 -15.67
N ILE A 60 -18.74 8.33 -14.90
CA ILE A 60 -17.41 8.87 -14.57
C ILE A 60 -16.89 8.36 -13.22
N THR A 61 -17.48 7.28 -12.69
CA THR A 61 -17.11 6.73 -11.38
C THR A 61 -15.65 6.24 -11.40
N PRO A 62 -14.76 6.74 -10.52
CA PRO A 62 -13.40 6.25 -10.42
C PRO A 62 -13.34 4.79 -9.94
N THR A 63 -12.59 3.95 -10.64
CA THR A 63 -12.23 2.59 -10.19
C THR A 63 -10.78 2.51 -9.71
N TYR A 64 -10.06 3.62 -9.81
CA TYR A 64 -8.69 3.82 -9.33
C TYR A 64 -8.58 5.23 -8.73
N ALA A 65 -7.85 5.35 -7.62
CA ALA A 65 -7.39 6.62 -7.10
C ALA A 65 -5.97 6.48 -6.53
N ALA A 66 -5.10 7.41 -6.89
CA ALA A 66 -3.87 7.71 -6.18
C ALA A 66 -3.98 9.12 -5.61
N MET A 67 -3.72 9.28 -4.33
CA MET A 67 -3.83 10.57 -3.66
C MET A 67 -2.71 10.77 -2.66
N VAL A 68 -2.39 12.03 -2.39
CA VAL A 68 -1.35 12.41 -1.44
C VAL A 68 -1.96 13.25 -0.34
N LEU A 69 -1.66 12.90 0.90
CA LEU A 69 -1.99 13.70 2.07
C LEU A 69 -0.74 14.01 2.88
N PHE A 70 -0.84 15.07 3.67
CA PHE A 70 0.19 15.49 4.60
C PHE A 70 -0.41 15.58 6.00
N ILE A 71 0.35 15.16 7.00
CA ILE A 71 -0.02 15.32 8.40
C ILE A 71 0.73 16.53 8.94
N ASN A 72 -0.03 17.51 9.42
CA ASN A 72 0.51 18.78 9.91
C ASN A 72 0.98 18.68 11.36
N ASN A 73 2.04 17.90 11.60
CA ASN A 73 2.73 17.86 12.89
C ASN A 73 4.24 17.76 12.72
N ASP A 74 4.98 17.89 13.82
CA ASP A 74 6.44 17.91 13.79
C ASP A 74 7.06 16.61 13.28
N ARG A 75 6.44 15.46 13.57
CA ARG A 75 6.92 14.14 13.15
C ARG A 75 6.83 13.93 11.64
N TRP A 76 5.71 14.35 11.04
CA TRP A 76 5.35 14.07 9.64
C TRP A 76 5.47 15.28 8.73
N LYS A 77 5.98 16.41 9.23
CA LYS A 77 6.16 17.64 8.46
C LYS A 77 6.92 17.39 7.16
N GLY A 78 6.27 17.66 6.03
CA GLY A 78 6.84 17.50 4.69
C GLY A 78 6.99 16.05 4.23
N VAL A 79 6.47 15.06 4.96
CA VAL A 79 6.44 13.66 4.54
C VAL A 79 5.10 13.38 3.83
N PRO A 80 5.11 13.07 2.53
CA PRO A 80 3.89 12.75 1.80
C PRO A 80 3.43 11.33 2.14
N ILE A 81 2.14 11.18 2.45
CA ILE A 81 1.48 9.89 2.60
C ILE A 81 0.67 9.63 1.34
N ILE A 82 1.11 8.64 0.58
CA ILE A 82 0.48 8.24 -0.67
C ILE A 82 -0.51 7.11 -0.38
N MET A 83 -1.77 7.32 -0.73
CA MET A 83 -2.78 6.26 -0.73
C MET A 83 -3.12 5.90 -2.17
N LYS A 84 -3.11 4.60 -2.46
CA LYS A 84 -3.42 4.06 -3.77
C LYS A 84 -4.40 2.92 -3.61
N ALA A 85 -5.51 2.99 -4.32
CA ALA A 85 -6.50 1.91 -4.40
C ALA A 85 -7.00 1.80 -5.85
N GLY A 86 -7.24 0.57 -6.31
CA GLY A 86 -7.77 0.35 -7.64
C GLY A 86 -8.36 -1.04 -7.82
N LYS A 87 -9.24 -1.17 -8.81
CA LYS A 87 -9.79 -2.45 -9.30
C LYS A 87 -9.19 -2.81 -10.65
N ALA A 88 -9.35 -4.07 -11.07
CA ALA A 88 -8.84 -4.55 -12.36
C ALA A 88 -7.35 -4.25 -12.56
N MET A 89 -6.57 -4.41 -11.48
CA MET A 89 -5.13 -4.17 -11.48
C MET A 89 -4.36 -5.45 -11.81
N ASP A 90 -3.05 -5.33 -12.01
CA ASP A 90 -2.13 -6.43 -12.30
C ASP A 90 -2.06 -7.49 -11.20
N GLU A 91 -2.18 -7.08 -9.93
CA GLU A 91 -2.16 -7.99 -8.79
C GLU A 91 -3.14 -7.55 -7.69
N ALA A 92 -3.74 -8.52 -7.01
CA ALA A 92 -4.45 -8.26 -5.76
C ALA A 92 -3.41 -8.09 -4.65
N LYS A 93 -3.38 -6.93 -3.98
CA LYS A 93 -2.43 -6.66 -2.90
C LYS A 93 -2.89 -5.52 -1.99
N VAL A 94 -2.66 -5.72 -0.70
CA VAL A 94 -2.75 -4.72 0.36
C VAL A 94 -1.39 -4.65 1.03
N GLU A 95 -0.70 -3.53 0.88
CA GLU A 95 0.62 -3.32 1.46
C GLU A 95 0.78 -1.91 2.02
N VAL A 96 1.58 -1.82 3.07
CA VAL A 96 2.10 -0.57 3.59
C VAL A 96 3.59 -0.52 3.28
N ARG A 97 4.03 0.58 2.65
CA ARG A 97 5.42 0.79 2.26
C ARG A 97 5.93 2.08 2.89
N ILE A 98 7.05 1.99 3.60
CA ILE A 98 7.82 3.14 4.08
C ILE A 98 9.10 3.20 3.28
N GLN A 99 9.24 4.22 2.43
CA GLN A 99 10.48 4.47 1.69
C GLN A 99 11.34 5.47 2.48
N PHE A 100 12.53 5.05 2.88
CA PHE A 100 13.46 5.89 3.63
C PHE A 100 14.13 6.92 2.72
N LYS A 101 14.73 7.97 3.32
CA LYS A 101 15.50 8.97 2.57
C LYS A 101 16.76 8.34 1.95
N ASP A 102 17.29 9.01 0.93
CA ASP A 102 18.57 8.64 0.33
C ASP A 102 19.68 8.73 1.40
N VAL A 103 20.69 7.85 1.31
CA VAL A 103 21.87 7.91 2.19
C VAL A 103 22.72 9.12 1.77
N PRO A 104 23.04 10.05 2.69
CA PRO A 104 23.90 11.19 2.37
C PRO A 104 25.32 10.70 2.03
N ASP A 105 26.00 11.41 1.12
CA ASP A 105 27.41 11.21 0.78
C ASP A 105 27.78 9.77 0.39
N SER A 106 26.91 9.12 -0.38
CA SER A 106 27.21 7.81 -0.94
C SER A 106 28.41 7.87 -1.89
N LEU A 107 29.42 7.03 -1.64
CA LEU A 107 30.54 6.77 -2.57
C LEU A 107 30.13 5.94 -3.80
N HIS A 108 28.91 5.42 -3.82
CA HIS A 108 28.37 4.61 -4.91
C HIS A 108 27.22 5.34 -5.61
N ASP A 109 27.31 5.47 -6.94
CA ASP A 109 26.27 6.14 -7.74
C ASP A 109 24.96 5.32 -7.86
N ARG A 110 24.98 4.07 -7.40
CA ARG A 110 23.89 3.09 -7.55
C ARG A 110 23.28 2.68 -6.21
N ILE A 111 23.00 3.65 -5.33
CA ILE A 111 22.27 3.39 -4.07
C ILE A 111 20.79 3.65 -4.27
N SER A 112 19.98 2.63 -3.97
CA SER A 112 18.53 2.77 -3.87
C SER A 112 18.11 3.05 -2.43
N ARG A 113 16.97 3.71 -2.25
CA ARG A 113 16.38 3.93 -0.94
C ARG A 113 16.00 2.60 -0.29
N ASN A 114 16.24 2.49 1.01
CA ASN A 114 15.71 1.37 1.79
C ASN A 114 14.18 1.44 1.80
N GLU A 115 13.52 0.29 1.88
CA GLU A 115 12.06 0.22 1.95
C GLU A 115 11.64 -0.80 3.00
N PHE A 116 10.89 -0.35 4.01
CA PHE A 116 10.16 -1.27 4.87
C PHE A 116 8.80 -1.55 4.24
N VAL A 117 8.45 -2.83 4.13
CA VAL A 117 7.20 -3.27 3.52
C VAL A 117 6.50 -4.24 4.45
N ALA A 118 5.24 -3.91 4.78
CA ALA A 118 4.33 -4.81 5.45
C ALA A 118 3.21 -5.16 4.47
N ARG A 119 3.20 -6.40 3.96
CA ARG A 119 2.14 -6.94 3.12
C ARG A 119 1.08 -7.56 4.03
N VAL A 120 -0.12 -6.97 3.98
CA VAL A 120 -1.28 -7.42 4.76
C VAL A 120 -1.98 -8.59 4.07
N GLY A 121 -2.05 -8.59 2.74
CA GLY A 121 -2.62 -9.71 1.99
C GLY A 121 -2.60 -9.47 0.48
N PRO A 122 -2.70 -10.51 -0.35
CA PRO A 122 -2.55 -11.93 -0.01
C PRO A 122 -1.09 -12.24 0.37
N THR A 123 -0.86 -13.32 1.13
CA THR A 123 0.47 -13.74 1.65
C THR A 123 1.09 -12.71 2.60
N GLU A 124 0.81 -12.88 3.89
CA GLU A 124 1.25 -11.99 4.96
C GLU A 124 2.79 -12.05 5.07
N ALA A 125 3.44 -10.90 4.90
CA ALA A 125 4.89 -10.81 4.95
C ALA A 125 5.34 -9.44 5.45
N ILE A 126 6.45 -9.41 6.18
CA ILE A 126 7.13 -8.19 6.57
C ILE A 126 8.56 -8.29 6.08
N TYR A 127 9.03 -7.29 5.33
CA TYR A 127 10.40 -7.30 4.86
C TYR A 127 11.00 -5.91 4.73
N LEU A 128 12.32 -5.84 4.92
CA LEU A 128 13.11 -4.62 4.79
C LEU A 128 14.05 -4.78 3.60
N LYS A 129 13.83 -3.99 2.54
CA LYS A 129 14.75 -3.87 1.42
C LYS A 129 15.91 -2.96 1.82
N MET A 130 17.12 -3.42 1.54
CA MET A 130 18.35 -2.71 1.83
C MET A 130 19.42 -3.01 0.78
N MET A 131 20.42 -2.13 0.70
CA MET A 131 21.60 -2.39 -0.11
C MET A 131 22.52 -3.38 0.61
N ASN A 132 22.93 -4.44 -0.07
CA ASN A 132 23.91 -5.40 0.38
C ASN A 132 25.04 -5.51 -0.64
N LYS A 133 26.23 -5.96 -0.23
CA LYS A 133 27.30 -6.30 -1.17
C LYS A 133 26.84 -7.51 -1.99
N ARG A 134 26.97 -7.46 -3.31
CA ARG A 134 26.70 -8.62 -4.17
C ARG A 134 27.54 -9.81 -3.67
N PRO A 135 26.92 -10.97 -3.36
CA PRO A 135 27.67 -12.17 -3.03
C PRO A 135 28.63 -12.53 -4.16
N GLY A 136 29.89 -12.79 -3.82
CA GLY A 136 30.95 -13.09 -4.77
C GLY A 136 32.14 -12.13 -4.71
N LEU A 137 32.94 -12.15 -5.78
CA LEU A 137 34.20 -11.40 -5.88
C LEU A 137 34.00 -9.92 -6.27
N VAL A 138 32.84 -9.57 -6.81
CA VAL A 138 32.51 -8.20 -7.21
C VAL A 138 32.06 -7.40 -5.99
N SER A 139 32.53 -6.16 -5.85
CA SER A 139 32.20 -5.28 -4.71
C SER A 139 31.02 -4.32 -4.98
N GLU A 140 30.16 -4.65 -5.95
CA GLU A 140 29.03 -3.81 -6.30
C GLU A 140 27.88 -3.96 -5.30
N PRO A 141 27.22 -2.86 -4.91
CA PRO A 141 26.01 -2.93 -4.09
C PRO A 141 24.82 -3.41 -4.93
N VAL A 142 23.98 -4.25 -4.33
CA VAL A 142 22.74 -4.79 -4.91
C VAL A 142 21.62 -4.70 -3.88
N ILE A 143 20.38 -4.52 -4.33
CA ILE A 143 19.21 -4.56 -3.45
C ILE A 143 18.98 -6.00 -2.99
N SER A 144 18.87 -6.21 -1.68
CA SER A 144 18.44 -7.45 -1.05
C SER A 144 17.47 -7.13 0.10
N GLU A 145 17.02 -8.15 0.83
CA GLU A 145 15.95 -8.06 1.81
C GLU A 145 16.25 -8.87 3.07
N LEU A 146 15.72 -8.37 4.19
CA LEU A 146 15.47 -9.16 5.38
C LEU A 146 13.98 -9.50 5.40
N ASP A 147 13.64 -10.78 5.32
CA ASP A 147 12.26 -11.27 5.15
C ASP A 147 11.70 -12.01 6.38
N LEU A 148 10.42 -11.79 6.64
CA LEU A 148 9.55 -12.60 7.48
C LEU A 148 8.23 -12.89 6.73
N SER A 149 8.22 -13.99 5.96
CA SER A 149 7.00 -14.60 5.42
C SER A 149 6.27 -15.42 6.49
N TYR A 150 5.01 -15.09 6.79
CA TYR A 150 4.22 -15.77 7.83
C TYR A 150 3.95 -17.23 7.47
N ARG A 151 3.57 -17.51 6.21
CA ARG A 151 3.31 -18.88 5.74
C ARG A 151 4.54 -19.77 5.88
N ARG A 152 5.74 -19.22 5.66
CA ARG A 152 6.99 -19.96 5.80
C ARG A 152 7.40 -20.13 7.26
N ARG A 153 7.32 -19.07 8.07
CA ARG A 153 7.81 -19.05 9.45
C ARG A 153 6.84 -19.69 10.46
N TYR A 154 5.55 -19.61 10.19
CA TYR A 154 4.44 -20.07 11.03
C TYR A 154 3.52 -21.02 10.26
N SER A 155 4.10 -21.97 9.52
CA SER A 155 3.38 -22.90 8.64
C SER A 155 2.27 -23.73 9.31
N GLN A 156 2.35 -23.90 10.63
CA GLN A 156 1.37 -24.64 11.43
C GLN A 156 0.34 -23.72 12.14
N ALA A 157 0.53 -22.40 12.09
CA ALA A 157 -0.39 -21.48 12.76
C ALA A 157 -1.59 -21.19 11.85
N LYS A 158 -2.81 -21.35 12.40
CA LYS A 158 -4.01 -20.79 11.77
C LYS A 158 -4.05 -19.30 12.06
N ILE A 159 -3.92 -18.47 11.04
CA ILE A 159 -4.21 -17.04 11.14
C ILE A 159 -5.74 -16.91 11.19
N PRO A 160 -6.34 -16.31 12.23
CA PRO A 160 -7.78 -16.12 12.30
C PRO A 160 -8.25 -15.17 11.20
N GLU A 161 -9.44 -15.44 10.67
CA GLU A 161 -10.10 -14.52 9.74
C GLU A 161 -10.47 -13.21 10.43
N ALA A 162 -10.57 -12.12 9.68
CA ALA A 162 -10.82 -10.79 10.23
C ALA A 162 -12.09 -10.73 11.12
N TYR A 163 -13.17 -11.39 10.69
CA TYR A 163 -14.40 -11.46 11.49
C TYR A 163 -14.29 -12.37 12.73
N GLU A 164 -13.47 -13.43 12.69
CA GLU A 164 -13.21 -14.27 13.89
C GLU A 164 -12.57 -13.41 15.00
N ALA A 165 -11.56 -12.61 14.63
CA ALA A 165 -10.87 -11.71 15.56
C ALA A 165 -11.78 -10.58 16.09
N LEU A 166 -12.50 -9.88 15.19
CA LEU A 166 -13.36 -8.76 15.60
C LEU A 166 -14.52 -9.21 16.50
N ILE A 167 -15.13 -10.36 16.24
CA ILE A 167 -16.20 -10.88 17.10
C ILE A 167 -15.66 -11.22 18.50
N LEU A 168 -14.46 -11.83 18.57
CA LEU A 168 -13.82 -12.13 19.85
C LEU A 168 -13.51 -10.86 20.65
N GLU A 169 -13.08 -9.79 20.00
CA GLU A 169 -12.81 -8.51 20.65
C GLU A 169 -14.07 -7.87 21.24
N VAL A 170 -15.20 -7.95 20.53
CA VAL A 170 -16.51 -7.51 21.07
C VAL A 170 -16.87 -8.30 22.33
N LEU A 171 -16.65 -9.62 22.33
CA LEU A 171 -16.91 -10.47 23.51
C LEU A 171 -16.01 -10.12 24.69
N ASN A 172 -14.77 -9.70 24.41
CA ASN A 172 -13.81 -9.26 25.42
C ASN A 172 -14.01 -7.80 25.87
N GLY A 173 -14.90 -7.05 25.21
CA GLY A 173 -15.10 -5.62 25.46
C GLY A 173 -13.93 -4.74 25.00
N ASP A 174 -13.05 -5.25 24.12
CA ASP A 174 -11.95 -4.48 23.54
C ASP A 174 -12.44 -3.74 22.29
N GLN A 175 -12.32 -2.42 22.30
CA GLN A 175 -12.75 -1.56 21.21
C GLN A 175 -11.59 -0.99 20.39
N SER A 176 -10.35 -1.45 20.60
CA SER A 176 -9.14 -0.88 20.00
C SER A 176 -9.13 -0.91 18.47
N HIS A 177 -9.75 -1.92 17.86
CA HIS A 177 -9.85 -2.08 16.40
C HIS A 177 -11.16 -1.57 15.80
N PHE A 178 -12.05 -0.99 16.61
CA PHE A 178 -13.29 -0.41 16.15
C PHE A 178 -13.14 1.11 15.93
N ILE A 179 -13.86 1.61 14.93
CA ILE A 179 -13.87 3.04 14.61
C ILE A 179 -14.76 3.76 15.64
N ARG A 180 -14.23 4.84 16.24
CA ARG A 180 -14.98 5.73 17.12
C ARG A 180 -15.68 6.81 16.30
N GLU A 181 -16.77 7.38 16.83
CA GLU A 181 -17.59 8.40 16.15
C GLU A 181 -16.77 9.59 15.64
N ASP A 182 -15.88 10.14 16.48
CA ASP A 182 -14.99 11.24 16.13
C ASP A 182 -13.98 10.88 15.04
N GLU A 183 -13.42 9.67 15.06
CA GLU A 183 -12.54 9.18 13.99
C GLU A 183 -13.28 9.16 12.64
N LEU A 184 -14.55 8.73 12.64
CA LEU A 184 -15.38 8.68 11.44
C LEU A 184 -15.71 10.08 10.91
N ASP A 185 -16.09 11.00 11.79
CA ASP A 185 -16.43 12.38 11.43
C ASP A 185 -15.23 13.10 10.81
N ILE A 186 -14.04 12.98 11.41
CA ILE A 186 -12.82 13.59 10.87
C ILE A 186 -12.45 12.97 9.52
N ALA A 187 -12.59 11.64 9.37
CA ALA A 187 -12.35 10.98 8.09
C ALA A 187 -13.25 11.58 6.99
N TRP A 188 -14.55 11.76 7.26
CA TRP A 188 -15.44 12.41 6.30
C TRP A 188 -15.05 13.86 6.01
N GLN A 189 -14.60 14.63 7.00
CA GLN A 189 -14.14 16.00 6.77
C GLN A 189 -12.93 16.07 5.81
N ILE A 190 -12.04 15.09 5.86
CA ILE A 190 -10.85 15.02 4.98
C ILE A 190 -11.25 14.80 3.51
N PHE A 191 -12.22 13.92 3.24
CA PHE A 191 -12.56 13.49 1.87
C PHE A 191 -13.76 14.20 1.26
N THR A 192 -14.73 14.67 2.06
CA THR A 192 -16.00 15.23 1.56
C THR A 192 -15.79 16.39 0.57
N PRO A 193 -14.88 17.37 0.81
CA PRO A 193 -14.65 18.45 -0.14
C PRO A 193 -14.19 17.95 -1.51
N LEU A 194 -13.30 16.96 -1.54
CA LEU A 194 -12.83 16.32 -2.77
C LEU A 194 -13.98 15.60 -3.50
N LEU A 195 -14.76 14.81 -2.77
CA LEU A 195 -15.88 14.06 -3.36
C LEU A 195 -16.90 15.00 -4.00
N HIS A 196 -17.32 16.05 -3.29
CA HIS A 196 -18.22 17.06 -3.84
C HIS A 196 -17.61 17.83 -5.02
N GLU A 197 -16.30 18.07 -5.03
CA GLU A 197 -15.62 18.72 -6.14
C GLU A 197 -15.56 17.83 -7.38
N LEU A 198 -15.29 16.54 -7.22
CA LEU A 198 -15.31 15.55 -8.29
C LEU A 198 -16.69 15.45 -8.95
N GLU A 199 -17.75 15.38 -8.13
CA GLU A 199 -19.14 15.35 -8.60
C GLU A 199 -19.51 16.65 -9.32
N ARG A 200 -19.24 17.81 -8.71
CA ARG A 200 -19.59 19.12 -9.30
C ARG A 200 -18.87 19.45 -10.59
N LYS A 201 -17.60 19.05 -10.71
CA LYS A 201 -16.78 19.33 -11.90
C LYS A 201 -16.88 18.24 -12.96
N GLU A 202 -17.60 17.15 -12.67
CA GLU A 202 -17.70 15.97 -13.53
C GLU A 202 -16.34 15.52 -14.06
N VAL A 203 -15.35 15.43 -13.15
CA VAL A 203 -13.96 15.17 -13.55
C VAL A 203 -13.85 13.78 -14.15
N LYS A 204 -13.53 13.73 -15.43
CA LYS A 204 -13.40 12.46 -16.16
C LYS A 204 -12.17 11.68 -15.67
N PRO A 205 -12.34 10.43 -15.21
CA PRO A 205 -11.22 9.60 -14.81
C PRO A 205 -10.36 9.22 -16.02
N ARG A 206 -9.05 9.04 -15.80
CA ARG A 206 -8.15 8.54 -16.83
C ARG A 206 -8.42 7.06 -17.11
N THR A 207 -8.54 6.68 -18.37
CA THR A 207 -8.68 5.27 -18.73
C THR A 207 -7.38 4.51 -18.47
N TYR A 208 -7.49 3.29 -17.97
CA TYR A 208 -6.37 2.35 -17.87
C TYR A 208 -6.82 0.95 -18.26
N GLU A 209 -5.95 0.18 -18.89
CA GLU A 209 -6.32 -1.17 -19.35
C GLU A 209 -6.49 -2.13 -18.17
N PHE A 210 -7.44 -3.06 -18.27
CA PHE A 210 -7.59 -4.13 -17.28
C PHE A 210 -6.28 -4.92 -17.12
N GLY A 211 -5.87 -5.16 -15.88
CA GLY A 211 -4.67 -5.92 -15.54
C GLY A 211 -3.39 -5.07 -15.54
N THR A 212 -3.51 -3.75 -15.69
CA THR A 212 -2.35 -2.83 -15.58
C THR A 212 -2.22 -2.24 -14.19
N ARG A 213 -1.11 -1.53 -13.95
CA ARG A 213 -0.77 -0.93 -12.64
C ARG A 213 -1.50 0.38 -12.35
N GLY A 214 -2.43 0.76 -13.20
CA GLY A 214 -3.19 2.02 -13.14
C GLY A 214 -2.98 2.89 -14.38
N PRO A 215 -3.59 4.08 -14.37
CA PRO A 215 -3.58 5.01 -15.50
C PRO A 215 -2.21 5.60 -15.82
N GLU A 216 -2.09 6.05 -17.06
CA GLU A 216 -0.93 6.79 -17.54
C GLU A 216 -0.68 8.03 -16.67
N GLY A 217 0.60 8.26 -16.34
CA GLY A 217 1.04 9.33 -15.45
C GLY A 217 0.87 9.05 -13.96
N ALA A 218 0.36 7.87 -13.56
CA ALA A 218 0.31 7.50 -12.14
C ALA A 218 1.71 7.44 -11.51
N ASP A 219 2.69 6.85 -12.19
CA ASP A 219 4.07 6.80 -11.69
C ASP A 219 4.70 8.20 -11.59
N ASP A 220 4.51 9.04 -12.60
CA ASP A 220 5.01 10.43 -12.60
C ASP A 220 4.37 11.26 -11.49
N PHE A 221 3.07 11.03 -11.25
CA PHE A 221 2.35 11.64 -10.14
C PHE A 221 2.99 11.24 -8.80
N LEU A 222 3.27 9.95 -8.57
CA LEU A 222 3.96 9.51 -7.35
C LEU A 222 5.38 10.08 -7.23
N GLN A 223 6.10 10.15 -8.35
CA GLN A 223 7.46 10.70 -8.40
C GLN A 223 7.50 12.20 -8.07
N LYS A 224 6.50 12.98 -8.50
CA LYS A 224 6.32 14.39 -8.14
C LYS A 224 6.28 14.59 -6.62
N TYR A 225 5.67 13.67 -5.88
CA TYR A 225 5.64 13.68 -4.41
C TYR A 225 6.81 12.90 -3.78
N GLY A 226 7.86 12.64 -4.53
CA GLY A 226 9.13 12.13 -3.99
C GLY A 226 9.20 10.63 -3.79
N TYR A 227 8.19 9.85 -4.19
CA TYR A 227 8.29 8.40 -4.26
C TYR A 227 9.17 8.00 -5.44
N LYS A 228 10.37 7.49 -5.16
CA LYS A 228 11.28 7.04 -6.22
C LYS A 228 10.99 5.58 -6.54
N ARG A 229 10.50 5.33 -7.75
CA ARG A 229 10.41 3.97 -8.26
C ARG A 229 11.83 3.43 -8.51
N ARG A 230 12.01 2.12 -8.29
CA ARG A 230 13.30 1.43 -8.39
C ARG A 230 13.99 1.72 -9.73
N GLN A 231 15.29 2.03 -9.66
CA GLN A 231 16.17 2.09 -10.85
C GLN A 231 16.86 0.76 -11.14
N GLN A 232 16.99 -0.12 -10.14
CA GLN A 232 17.57 -1.45 -10.27
C GLN A 232 16.48 -2.52 -10.24
N GLU A 233 16.67 -3.57 -11.04
CA GLU A 233 15.85 -4.78 -10.96
C GLU A 233 15.97 -5.38 -9.56
N TYR A 234 14.81 -5.70 -8.98
CA TYR A 234 14.72 -6.41 -7.72
C TYR A 234 13.64 -7.48 -7.89
N HIS A 235 14.05 -8.73 -7.77
CA HIS A 235 13.19 -9.89 -7.85
C HIS A 235 12.93 -10.36 -6.43
N TRP A 236 11.67 -10.21 -6.00
CA TRP A 236 11.22 -10.85 -4.77
C TRP A 236 11.17 -12.36 -5.03
N PRO A 237 11.86 -13.21 -4.24
CA PRO A 237 11.85 -14.65 -4.48
C PRO A 237 10.42 -15.22 -4.39
N GLU A 238 9.95 -15.84 -5.48
CA GLU A 238 8.59 -16.37 -5.60
C GLU A 238 8.34 -17.58 -4.67
N ASP A 239 9.41 -18.23 -4.24
CA ASP A 239 9.44 -19.38 -3.35
C ASP A 239 9.20 -19.04 -1.87
N LEU A 240 9.26 -17.76 -1.47
CA LEU A 240 9.00 -17.33 -0.09
C LEU A 240 7.54 -17.52 0.36
N GLY A 241 6.63 -17.81 -0.57
CA GLY A 241 5.26 -18.23 -0.28
C GLY A 241 5.10 -19.71 0.07
N LYS A 242 6.14 -20.54 -0.14
CA LYS A 242 6.12 -21.99 0.10
C LYS A 242 6.67 -22.33 1.49
N PRO A 243 6.19 -23.41 2.14
CA PRO A 243 6.80 -23.93 3.37
C PRO A 243 8.29 -24.25 3.16
N ALA A 244 9.13 -23.98 4.17
CA ALA A 244 10.57 -24.18 4.07
C ALA A 244 10.96 -25.62 3.68
N GLU A 245 10.18 -26.61 4.11
CA GLU A 245 10.37 -28.03 3.77
C GLU A 245 10.12 -28.32 2.29
N GLN A 246 9.15 -27.63 1.66
CA GLN A 246 8.86 -27.77 0.24
C GLN A 246 9.96 -27.13 -0.60
N VAL A 247 10.44 -25.95 -0.18
CA VAL A 247 11.57 -25.26 -0.81
C VAL A 247 12.83 -26.14 -0.73
N ALA A 248 13.14 -26.70 0.45
CA ALA A 248 14.29 -27.58 0.63
C ALA A 248 14.26 -28.83 -0.27
N LYS A 249 13.07 -29.45 -0.45
CA LYS A 249 12.89 -30.58 -1.39
C LYS A 249 13.09 -30.15 -2.85
N GLU A 250 12.50 -29.03 -3.26
CA GLU A 250 12.64 -28.51 -4.63
C GLU A 250 14.10 -28.15 -4.99
N TYR A 251 14.90 -27.72 -4.00
CA TYR A 251 16.34 -27.50 -4.20
C TYR A 251 17.13 -28.82 -4.28
N GLN A 252 16.79 -29.82 -3.46
CA GLN A 252 17.42 -31.15 -3.52
C GLN A 252 17.11 -31.89 -4.84
N ASP A 253 15.89 -31.75 -5.36
CA ASP A 253 15.46 -32.37 -6.62
C ASP A 253 16.06 -31.67 -7.86
N LYS A 254 16.57 -30.44 -7.73
CA LYS A 254 17.26 -29.71 -8.82
C LYS A 254 18.77 -29.97 -8.86
N GLU A 255 19.35 -30.52 -7.81
CA GLU A 255 20.77 -30.91 -7.74
C GLU A 255 21.02 -32.37 -8.15
N GLN A 256 19.97 -33.13 -8.49
CA GLN A 256 20.03 -34.47 -9.11
C GLN A 256 19.72 -34.42 -10.60
#